data_AF-A0A179V2Z3-F1
#
_entry.id   AF-A0A179V2Z3-F1
#
_cell.length_a   1.000
_cell.length_b   1.000
_cell.length_c   1.000
_cell.angle_alpha   90.00
_cell.angle_beta   90.00
_cell.angle_gamma   90.00
#
_symmetry.space_group_name_H-M   'P 1'
#
loop_
_entity.id
_entity.type
_entity.pdbx_description
1 polymer ?
#
loop_
_entity_poly.entity_id
_entity_poly.type
_entity_poly.pdbx_seq_one_letter_code
_entity_poly.pdbx_strand_id
1 'polypeptide(L)' 'NLIFLQIIFICLICEINEENHKFQYSALNVIQVTAECTLIILFKYSIKIITHYSYVTLTVRETQLIINI' A
#
# COMPACT_ATOMS: atom_id res chain seq x y z
N ASN A 1 -4.41 -14.10 -3.95
CA ASN A 1 -4.62 -13.91 -2.51
C ASN A 1 -4.39 -12.46 -2.17
N LEU A 2 -5.33 -11.88 -1.43
CA LEU A 2 -5.11 -10.59 -0.78
C LEU A 2 -4.17 -10.81 0.40
N ILE A 3 -3.22 -9.89 0.56
CA ILE A 3 -2.21 -9.94 1.63
C ILE A 3 -2.82 -9.44 2.94
N PHE A 4 -3.64 -8.39 2.89
CA PHE A 4 -4.27 -7.85 4.08
C PHE A 4 -5.55 -8.60 4.45
N LEU A 5 -5.77 -8.76 5.75
CA LEU A 5 -7.04 -9.26 6.27
C LEU A 5 -8.14 -8.23 6.00
N GLN A 6 -9.22 -8.64 5.32
CA GLN A 6 -10.34 -7.77 4.96
C GLN A 6 -10.90 -6.99 6.14
N ILE A 7 -11.05 -7.61 7.31
CA ILE A 7 -11.61 -6.94 8.51
C ILE A 7 -10.73 -5.75 8.92
N ILE A 8 -9.41 -5.94 8.98
CA ILE A 8 -8.46 -4.89 9.36
C ILE A 8 -8.50 -3.76 8.32
N PHE A 9 -8.55 -4.12 7.04
CA PHE A 9 -8.59 -3.14 5.96
C PHE A 9 -9.88 -2.30 5.96
N ILE A 10 -11.02 -2.91 6.25
CA ILE A 10 -12.29 -2.18 6.40
C ILE A 10 -12.25 -1.22 7.58
N CYS A 11 -11.73 -1.66 8.74
CA CYS A 11 -11.54 -0.77 9.89
C CYS A 11 -10.66 0.42 9.55
N LEU A 12 -9.56 0.21 8.83
CA LEU A 12 -8.67 1.29 8.36
C LEU A 12 -9.40 2.28 7.43
N ILE A 13 -10.20 1.80 6.48
CA ILE A 13 -10.98 2.68 5.61
C ILE A 13 -12.01 3.48 6.40
N CYS A 14 -12.69 2.87 7.36
CA CYS A 14 -13.64 3.57 8.21
C CYS A 14 -12.97 4.65 9.07
N GLU A 15 -11.75 4.41 9.55
CA GLU A 15 -10.96 5.38 10.33
C GLU A 15 -10.49 6.56 9.45
N ILE A 16 -10.06 6.29 8.21
CA ILE A 16 -9.64 7.32 7.25
C ILE A 16 -10.83 8.14 6.75
N ASN A 17 -11.97 7.49 6.50
CA ASN A 17 -13.18 8.14 6.02
C ASN A 17 -14.01 8.65 7.22
N GLU A 18 -13.56 9.74 7.83
CA GLU A 18 -14.14 10.38 9.03
C GLU A 18 -15.67 10.54 8.98
N GLU A 19 -16.26 10.70 7.79
CA GLU A 19 -17.71 10.84 7.58
C GLU A 19 -18.50 9.52 7.54
N ASN A 20 -17.87 8.36 7.76
CA ASN A 20 -18.55 7.07 7.80
C ASN A 20 -19.45 6.81 6.56
N HIS A 21 -19.04 7.29 5.39
CA HIS A 21 -19.73 6.93 4.15
C HIS A 21 -19.75 5.41 4.01
N LYS A 22 -20.96 4.85 3.94
CA LYS A 22 -21.16 3.41 3.78
C LYS A 22 -20.71 3.00 2.39
N PHE A 23 -19.46 2.56 2.28
CA PHE A 23 -18.96 1.96 1.05
C PHE A 23 -19.70 0.65 0.76
N GLN A 24 -19.98 0.41 -0.52
CA GLN A 24 -20.42 -0.91 -0.96
C GLN A 24 -19.27 -1.92 -0.76
N TYR A 25 -19.60 -3.18 -0.47
CA TYR A 25 -18.59 -4.24 -0.33
C TYR A 25 -17.72 -4.39 -1.58
N SER A 26 -18.31 -4.23 -2.77
CA SER A 26 -17.59 -4.20 -4.04
C SER A 26 -16.57 -3.06 -4.11
N ALA A 27 -16.93 -1.87 -3.63
CA ALA A 27 -16.03 -0.72 -3.57
C ALA A 27 -14.86 -0.97 -2.59
N LEU A 28 -15.14 -1.49 -1.40
CA LEU A 28 -14.11 -1.85 -0.41
C LEU A 28 -13.11 -2.87 -0.97
N ASN A 29 -13.61 -3.89 -1.68
CA ASN A 29 -12.76 -4.90 -2.31
C ASN A 29 -11.88 -4.31 -3.43
N VAL A 30 -12.42 -3.41 -4.26
CA VAL A 30 -11.64 -2.70 -5.28
C VAL A 30 -10.57 -1.84 -4.63
N ILE A 31 -10.90 -1.07 -3.59
CA ILE A 31 -9.93 -0.23 -2.87
C ILE A 31 -8.83 -1.12 -2.28
N GLN A 32 -9.16 -2.28 -1.71
CA GLN A 32 -8.15 -3.20 -1.17
C GLN A 32 -7.22 -3.73 -2.26
N VAL A 33 -7.78 -4.23 -3.36
CA VAL A 33 -6.99 -4.73 -4.50
C VAL A 33 -6.08 -3.62 -5.04
N THR A 34 -6.58 -2.40 -5.19
CA THR A 34 -5.81 -1.26 -5.68
C THR A 34 -4.69 -0.86 -4.72
N ALA A 35 -4.97 -0.81 -3.41
CA ALA A 35 -3.97 -0.50 -2.40
C ALA A 35 -2.83 -1.53 -2.37
N GLU A 36 -3.17 -2.83 -2.38
CA GLU A 36 -2.18 -3.90 -2.42
C GLU A 36 -1.36 -3.90 -3.71
N CYS A 37 -2.01 -3.67 -4.87
CA CYS A 37 -1.30 -3.52 -6.14
C CYS A 37 -0.30 -2.35 -6.08
N THR A 38 -0.72 -1.21 -5.51
CA THR A 38 0.12 -0.02 -5.38
C THR A 38 1.34 -0.29 -4.50
N LEU A 39 1.14 -0.97 -3.37
CA LEU A 39 2.23 -1.35 -2.46
C LEU A 39 3.20 -2.35 -3.08
N ILE A 40 2.71 -3.34 -3.84
CA ILE A 40 3.57 -4.29 -4.56
C ILE A 40 4.44 -3.56 -5.59
N ILE A 41 3.85 -2.62 -6.33
CA ILE A 41 4.58 -1.82 -7.32
C ILE A 41 5.63 -0.96 -6.61
N LEU A 42 5.25 -0.24 -5.55
CA LEU A 42 6.16 0.59 -4.75
C LEU A 42 7.34 -0.23 -4.20
N PHE A 43 7.06 -1.41 -3.65
CA PHE A 43 8.09 -2.30 -3.11
C PHE A 43 9.04 -2.80 -4.21
N LYS A 44 8.53 -3.13 -5.40
CA LYS A 44 9.33 -3.53 -6.55
C LYS A 44 10.30 -2.41 -6.98
N TYR A 45 9.83 -1.17 -7.06
CA TYR A 45 10.70 -0.04 -7.37
C TYR A 45 11.72 0.21 -6.25
N SER A 46 11.32 0.04 -5.00
CA SER A 46 12.20 0.16 -3.83
C SER A 46 13.36 -0.82 -3.87
N ILE A 47 13.09 -2.08 -4.22
CA ILE A 47 14.13 -3.09 -4.43
C ILE A 47 15.09 -2.68 -5.56
N LYS A 48 14.56 -2.16 -6.67
CA LYS A 48 15.38 -1.70 -7.80
C LYS A 48 16.33 -0.57 -7.39
N ILE A 49 15.90 0.32 -6.50
CA ILE A 49 16.74 1.41 -6.00
C ILE A 49 17.82 0.91 -5.05
N ILE A 50 17.48 0.08 -4.05
CA ILE A 50 18.51 -0.44 -3.13
C ILE A 50 19.57 -1.24 -3.88
N THR A 51 19.16 -2.04 -4.87
CA THR A 51 20.10 -2.82 -5.70
C THR A 51 20.97 -1.92 -6.57
N HIS A 52 20.45 -0.82 -7.11
CA HIS A 52 21.24 0.18 -7.83
C HIS A 52 22.34 0.81 -6.95
N TYR A 53 22.04 1.04 -5.66
CA TYR A 53 23.00 1.58 -4.69
C TYR A 53 23.80 0.50 -3.93
N SER A 54 23.75 -0.77 -4.37
CA SER A 54 24.43 -1.91 -3.72
C SER A 54 24.04 -2.15 -2.25
N TYR A 55 22.83 -1.73 -1.85
CA TYR A 55 22.23 -2.05 -0.56
C TYR A 55 21.39 -3.33 -0.63
N VAL A 56 21.32 -4.04 0.51
CA VAL A 56 20.54 -5.29 0.66
C VAL A 56 19.33 -5.12 1.58
N THR A 57 19.20 -3.97 2.22
CA THR A 57 18.12 -3.67 3.17
C THR A 57 17.36 -2.45 2.67
N LEU A 58 16.04 -2.58 2.58
CA LEU A 58 15.16 -1.44 2.30
C LEU A 58 14.96 -0.64 3.58
N THR A 59 15.24 0.66 3.53
CA THR A 59 14.98 1.58 4.64
C THR A 59 13.87 2.56 4.28
N VAL A 60 13.44 3.34 5.29
CA VAL A 60 12.45 4.40 5.09
C VAL A 60 12.94 5.45 4.09
N ARG A 61 14.26 5.69 4.00
CA ARG A 61 14.85 6.69 3.09
C ARG A 61 14.56 6.37 1.62
N GLU A 62 14.74 5.13 1.18
CA GLU A 62 14.50 4.75 -0.21
C GLU A 62 13.01 4.73 -0.54
N THR A 63 12.18 4.38 0.45
CA THR A 63 10.72 4.45 0.32
C THR A 63 10.27 5.90 0.12
N GLN A 64 10.81 6.83 0.92
CA GLN A 64 10.55 8.28 0.76
C GLN A 64 11.03 8.81 -0.60
N LEU A 65 12.20 8.36 -1.06
CA LEU A 65 12.73 8.77 -2.35
C LEU A 65 11.76 8.40 -3.49
N ILE A 66 11.15 7.21 -3.45
CA ILE A 66 10.21 6.78 -4.51
C ILE A 66 8.88 7.51 -4.45
N ILE A 67 8.35 7.74 -3.24
CA ILE A 67 7.09 8.50 -3.09
C ILE A 67 7.25 9.94 -3.59
N ASN A 68 8.46 10.50 -3.51
CA ASN A 68 8.75 11.86 -3.93
C ASN A 68 9.17 11.99 -5.41
N ILE A 69 9.25 10.89 -6.18
CA ILE A 69 9.52 10.88 -7.63
C ILE A 69 8.20 10.96 -8.38
#